data_AF-A0A6C0CRY7-F1
#
_entry.id   AF-A0A6C0CRY7-F1
#
_cell.length_a   1.000
_cell.length_b   1.000
_cell.length_c   1.000
_cell.angle_alpha   90.00
_cell.angle_beta   90.00
_cell.angle_gamma   90.00
#
_symmetry.space_group_name_H-M   'P 1'
#
loop_
_entity.id
_entity.type
_entity.pdbx_description
1 polymer ?
#
loop_
_entity_poly.entity_id
_entity_poly.type
_entity_poly.pdbx_seq_one_letter_code
_entity_poly.pdbx_strand_id
1 'polypeptide(L)'
;MKNILKLNINSNIILNDFMDPNQWGPDTWRFLHILSFQSHASVHDLKIFFHNIKYLLPCPTCRKNYDLHVTQVPFPESKKQIPKWLIQIHNRVNDSVQKPIYEEERMYDYWKEQSKHITSSKDLGIWTFMACCVHIHPGIHKITLDIQQAHEYFWEHLDFWLPKILKDRSSILTYLSKHPISTVNIKYVYKKAFFSLMKQIHFQGIFTNLKRRCNGYCQT
;
A
#
# COMPACT_ATOMS: atom_id res chain seq x y z
N MET A 1 0.36 -10.72 35.98
CA MET A 1 -0.68 -11.16 35.04
C MET A 1 -1.38 -9.93 34.49
N LYS A 2 -1.12 -9.53 33.24
CA LYS A 2 -1.86 -8.46 32.55
C LYS A 2 -2.43 -9.05 31.28
N ASN A 3 -3.76 -9.06 31.21
CA ASN A 3 -4.57 -9.52 30.08
C ASN A 3 -4.16 -8.80 28.80
N ILE A 4 -3.31 -9.44 28.01
CA ILE A 4 -3.22 -9.18 26.58
C ILE A 4 -4.54 -9.73 26.04
N LEU A 5 -5.41 -8.83 25.57
CA LEU A 5 -6.60 -9.16 24.79
C LEU A 5 -6.21 -10.24 23.76
N LYS A 6 -6.59 -11.50 24.04
CA LYS A 6 -6.60 -12.57 23.06
C LYS A 6 -7.62 -12.14 22.02
N LEU A 7 -7.16 -11.45 20.98
CA LEU A 7 -7.87 -11.36 19.72
C LEU A 7 -7.88 -12.77 19.14
N ASN A 8 -8.86 -13.57 19.59
CA ASN A 8 -9.15 -14.91 19.12
C ASN A 8 -9.88 -14.81 17.77
N ILE A 9 -9.29 -14.07 16.83
CA ILE A 9 -9.72 -14.05 15.44
C ILE A 9 -8.96 -15.20 14.78
N ASN A 10 -9.71 -16.19 14.31
CA ASN A 10 -9.18 -17.41 13.71
C ASN A 10 -8.18 -17.02 12.61
N SER A 11 -6.93 -17.51 12.68
CA SER A 11 -5.84 -17.09 11.79
C SER A 11 -6.18 -17.24 10.31
N ASN A 12 -7.04 -18.22 9.98
CA ASN A 12 -7.54 -18.47 8.63
C ASN A 12 -8.48 -17.37 8.11
N ILE A 13 -9.28 -16.74 8.98
CA ILE A 13 -10.13 -15.60 8.62
C ILE A 13 -9.24 -14.40 8.29
N ILE A 14 -8.22 -14.14 9.12
CA ILE A 14 -7.24 -13.07 8.88
C ILE A 14 -6.49 -13.30 7.55
N LEU A 15 -6.06 -14.53 7.28
CA LEU A 15 -5.41 -14.91 6.01
C LEU A 15 -6.32 -14.67 4.80
N ASN A 16 -7.61 -15.03 4.89
CA ASN A 16 -8.58 -14.82 3.82
C ASN A 16 -8.83 -13.33 3.56
N ASP A 17 -8.92 -12.51 4.62
CA ASP A 17 -9.11 -11.06 4.49
C ASP A 17 -7.92 -10.38 3.78
N PHE A 18 -6.69 -10.85 4.01
CA PHE A 18 -5.51 -10.35 3.29
C PHE A 18 -5.42 -10.83 1.85
N MET A 19 -6.10 -11.93 1.49
CA MET A 19 -6.10 -12.45 0.12
C MET A 19 -7.25 -11.87 -0.72
N ASP A 20 -8.33 -11.41 -0.10
CA ASP A 20 -9.50 -10.80 -0.78
C ASP A 20 -9.22 -9.34 -1.18
N PRO A 21 -9.12 -9.03 -2.50
CA PRO A 21 -8.86 -7.68 -2.99
C PRO A 21 -9.92 -6.66 -2.58
N ASN A 22 -11.13 -7.08 -2.22
CA ASN A 22 -12.17 -6.15 -1.76
C ASN A 22 -11.85 -5.54 -0.38
N GLN A 23 -11.00 -6.20 0.41
CA GLN A 23 -10.63 -5.76 1.75
C GLN A 23 -9.47 -4.76 1.74
N TRP A 24 -8.43 -5.02 0.94
CA TRP A 24 -7.20 -4.21 0.93
C TRP A 24 -7.04 -3.36 -0.33
N GLY A 25 -7.73 -3.68 -1.41
CA GLY A 25 -7.63 -3.01 -2.71
C GLY A 25 -7.98 -1.53 -2.65
N PRO A 26 -9.13 -1.12 -2.07
CA PRO A 26 -9.50 0.30 -1.99
C PRO A 26 -8.50 1.16 -1.22
N ASP A 27 -7.95 0.65 -0.12
CA ASP A 27 -6.92 1.37 0.65
C ASP A 27 -5.58 1.44 -0.10
N THR A 28 -5.22 0.37 -0.81
CA THR A 28 -4.02 0.33 -1.66
C THR A 28 -4.14 1.32 -2.81
N TRP A 29 -5.24 1.31 -3.55
CA TRP A 29 -5.48 2.27 -4.64
C TRP A 29 -5.50 3.70 -4.12
N ARG A 30 -6.13 3.98 -2.97
CA ARG A 30 -6.05 5.29 -2.33
C ARG A 30 -4.61 5.69 -2.10
N PHE A 31 -3.82 4.85 -1.43
CA PHE A 31 -2.40 5.14 -1.17
C PHE A 31 -1.65 5.49 -2.47
N LEU A 32 -1.79 4.67 -3.51
CA LEU A 32 -1.12 4.87 -4.80
C LEU A 32 -1.56 6.17 -5.50
N HIS A 33 -2.85 6.45 -5.55
CA HIS A 33 -3.37 7.69 -6.15
C HIS A 33 -2.88 8.92 -5.40
N ILE A 34 -2.96 8.93 -4.07
CA ILE A 34 -2.47 10.06 -3.28
C ILE A 34 -0.95 10.23 -3.45
N LEU A 35 -0.19 9.12 -3.51
CA LEU A 35 1.24 9.17 -3.78
C LEU A 35 1.53 9.80 -5.15
N SER A 36 0.76 9.48 -6.19
CA SER A 36 0.95 10.07 -7.53
C SER A 36 0.80 11.60 -7.54
N PHE A 37 -0.03 12.17 -6.66
CA PHE A 37 -0.24 13.61 -6.54
C PHE A 37 0.69 14.31 -5.54
N GLN A 38 1.01 13.65 -4.42
CA GLN A 38 1.64 14.28 -3.25
C GLN A 38 3.06 13.77 -2.95
N SER A 39 3.58 12.83 -3.76
CA SER A 39 4.94 12.32 -3.58
C SER A 39 5.97 13.45 -3.72
N HIS A 40 7.06 13.35 -2.97
CA HIS A 40 8.25 14.17 -3.12
C HIS A 40 9.45 13.37 -3.66
N ALA A 41 9.26 12.09 -3.95
CA ALA A 41 10.26 11.22 -4.60
C ALA A 41 10.54 11.66 -6.04
N SER A 42 11.67 11.26 -6.59
CA SER A 42 11.99 11.52 -8.00
C SER A 42 11.08 10.69 -8.93
N VAL A 43 11.04 11.05 -10.22
CA VAL A 43 10.33 10.24 -11.22
C VAL A 43 10.93 8.83 -11.31
N HIS A 44 12.25 8.72 -11.18
CA HIS A 44 12.96 7.44 -11.18
C HIS A 44 12.53 6.55 -10.02
N ASP A 45 12.48 7.09 -8.80
CA ASP A 45 12.07 6.34 -7.61
C ASP A 45 10.61 5.90 -7.69
N LEU A 46 9.74 6.78 -8.19
CA LEU A 46 8.34 6.44 -8.45
C LEU A 46 8.21 5.33 -9.48
N LYS A 47 9.01 5.37 -10.56
CA LYS A 47 9.02 4.32 -11.57
C LYS A 47 9.39 2.98 -10.94
N ILE A 48 10.48 2.91 -10.17
CA ILE A 48 10.89 1.70 -9.46
C ILE A 48 9.77 1.21 -8.54
N PHE A 49 9.24 2.08 -7.69
CA PHE A 49 8.18 1.74 -6.75
C PHE A 49 6.93 1.18 -7.45
N PHE A 50 6.41 1.89 -8.45
CA PHE A 50 5.19 1.48 -9.15
C PHE A 50 5.36 0.14 -9.88
N HIS A 51 6.51 -0.13 -10.51
CA HIS A 51 6.75 -1.45 -11.13
C HIS A 51 6.90 -2.58 -10.10
N ASN A 52 7.39 -2.26 -8.91
CA ASN A 52 7.61 -3.22 -7.84
C ASN A 52 6.34 -3.58 -7.05
N ILE A 53 5.22 -2.88 -7.24
CA ILE A 53 3.95 -3.17 -6.56
C ILE A 53 3.52 -4.64 -6.74
N LYS A 54 3.75 -5.25 -7.90
CA LYS A 54 3.45 -6.68 -8.13
C LYS A 54 4.12 -7.61 -7.11
N TYR A 55 5.27 -7.24 -6.57
CA TYR A 55 5.96 -8.01 -5.53
C TYR A 55 5.41 -7.75 -4.12
N LEU A 56 4.67 -6.66 -3.93
CA LEU A 56 4.09 -6.20 -2.67
C LEU A 56 2.60 -6.52 -2.48
N LEU A 57 1.86 -6.89 -3.54
CA LEU A 57 0.42 -7.19 -3.48
C LEU A 57 0.11 -8.60 -2.96
N PRO A 58 -0.85 -8.82 -2.06
CA PRO A 58 -1.03 -10.11 -1.41
C PRO A 58 -1.62 -11.21 -2.30
N CYS A 59 -2.31 -10.83 -3.36
CA CYS A 59 -3.12 -11.69 -4.23
C CYS A 59 -2.36 -12.09 -5.51
N PRO A 60 -2.01 -13.38 -5.74
CA PRO A 60 -1.22 -13.80 -6.90
C PRO A 60 -1.81 -13.44 -8.27
N THR A 61 -3.13 -13.54 -8.43
CA THR A 61 -3.82 -13.14 -9.67
C THR A 61 -3.73 -11.64 -9.89
N CYS A 62 -3.87 -10.85 -8.82
CA CYS A 62 -3.72 -9.40 -8.83
C CYS A 62 -2.29 -8.98 -9.21
N ARG A 63 -1.26 -9.70 -8.74
CA ARG A 63 0.14 -9.46 -9.14
C ARG A 63 0.33 -9.62 -10.65
N LYS A 64 -0.16 -10.73 -11.22
CA LYS A 64 -0.07 -11.01 -12.65
C LYS A 64 -0.83 -9.99 -13.48
N ASN A 65 -2.04 -9.63 -13.04
CA ASN A 65 -2.87 -8.64 -13.72
C ASN A 65 -2.21 -7.25 -13.69
N TYR A 66 -1.72 -6.82 -12.53
CA TYR A 66 -1.03 -5.55 -12.39
C TYR A 66 0.25 -5.50 -13.24
N ASP A 67 1.07 -6.55 -13.23
CA ASP A 67 2.29 -6.66 -14.03
C ASP A 67 2.01 -6.54 -15.53
N LEU A 68 0.97 -7.21 -16.02
CA LEU A 68 0.53 -7.11 -17.41
C LEU A 68 0.23 -5.66 -17.81
N HIS A 69 -0.47 -4.91 -16.95
CA HIS A 69 -0.88 -3.54 -17.30
C HIS A 69 0.27 -2.54 -17.20
N VAL A 70 1.12 -2.63 -16.17
CA VAL A 70 2.25 -1.71 -16.03
C VAL A 70 3.35 -1.94 -17.06
N THR A 71 3.45 -3.15 -17.62
CA THR A 71 4.39 -3.44 -18.72
C THR A 71 3.87 -2.94 -20.07
N GLN A 72 2.56 -2.85 -20.27
CA GLN A 72 1.94 -2.38 -21.50
C GLN A 72 1.79 -0.87 -21.61
N VAL A 73 1.77 -0.14 -20.48
CA VAL A 73 1.62 1.31 -20.45
C VAL A 73 2.94 1.96 -20.02
N PRO A 74 3.68 2.61 -20.93
CA PRO A 74 4.95 3.25 -20.61
C PRO A 74 4.84 4.21 -19.43
N PHE A 75 5.77 4.10 -18.49
CA PHE A 75 5.80 4.99 -17.33
C PHE A 75 6.19 6.42 -17.76
N PRO A 76 5.51 7.46 -17.27
CA PRO A 76 5.76 8.82 -17.73
C PRO A 76 7.14 9.35 -17.30
N GLU A 77 7.72 10.19 -18.15
CA GLU A 77 8.97 10.90 -17.85
C GLU A 77 8.75 12.12 -16.95
N SER A 78 7.53 12.66 -16.94
CA SER A 78 7.16 13.80 -16.10
C SER A 78 6.31 13.37 -14.93
N LYS A 79 6.69 13.85 -13.73
CA LYS A 79 5.94 13.63 -12.50
C LYS A 79 4.48 14.07 -12.60
N LYS A 80 4.20 15.11 -13.38
CA LYS A 80 2.83 15.66 -13.59
C LYS A 80 1.91 14.71 -14.34
N GLN A 81 2.46 13.74 -15.09
CA GLN A 81 1.70 12.78 -15.89
C GLN A 81 1.41 11.48 -15.13
N ILE A 82 2.12 11.21 -14.02
CA ILE A 82 1.97 9.98 -13.23
C ILE A 82 0.53 9.74 -12.74
N PRO A 83 -0.24 10.76 -12.29
CA PRO A 83 -1.63 10.52 -11.89
C PRO A 83 -2.51 9.98 -13.01
N LYS A 84 -2.43 10.55 -14.22
CA LYS A 84 -3.17 10.08 -15.40
C LYS A 84 -2.75 8.66 -15.79
N TRP A 85 -1.45 8.39 -15.79
CA TRP A 85 -0.93 7.03 -16.00
C TRP A 85 -1.50 6.02 -15.00
N LEU A 86 -1.55 6.36 -13.71
CA LEU A 86 -2.07 5.47 -12.69
C LEU A 86 -3.59 5.25 -12.84
N ILE A 87 -4.34 6.27 -13.24
CA ILE A 87 -5.77 6.13 -13.56
C ILE A 87 -5.98 5.17 -14.74
N GLN A 88 -5.16 5.29 -15.78
CA GLN A 88 -5.19 4.37 -16.92
C GLN A 88 -4.91 2.91 -16.49
N ILE A 89 -3.89 2.69 -15.65
CA ILE A 89 -3.60 1.37 -15.08
C ILE A 89 -4.80 0.86 -14.27
N HIS A 90 -5.40 1.69 -13.42
CA HIS A 90 -6.54 1.31 -12.60
C HIS A 90 -7.75 0.91 -13.46
N ASN A 91 -8.06 1.68 -14.51
CA ASN A 91 -9.14 1.35 -15.44
C ASN A 91 -8.90 0.03 -16.19
N ARG A 92 -7.65 -0.28 -16.57
CA ARG A 92 -7.31 -1.57 -17.18
C ARG A 92 -7.48 -2.74 -16.22
N VAL A 93 -7.15 -2.55 -14.95
CA VAL A 93 -7.45 -3.52 -13.88
C VAL A 93 -8.96 -3.70 -13.74
N ASN A 94 -9.73 -2.60 -13.70
CA ASN A 94 -11.19 -2.64 -13.60
C ASN A 94 -11.82 -3.42 -14.75
N ASP A 95 -11.42 -3.13 -15.99
CA ASP A 95 -11.87 -3.84 -17.18
C ASP A 95 -11.60 -5.35 -17.08
N SER A 96 -10.39 -5.74 -16.64
CA SER A 96 -10.01 -7.14 -16.45
C SER A 96 -10.86 -7.90 -15.42
N VAL A 97 -11.49 -7.18 -14.49
CA VAL A 97 -12.31 -7.76 -13.42
C VAL A 97 -13.78 -7.35 -13.52
N GLN A 98 -14.21 -6.84 -14.70
CA GLN A 98 -15.59 -6.44 -14.99
C GLN A 98 -16.15 -5.38 -14.03
N LYS A 99 -15.28 -4.49 -13.53
CA LYS A 99 -15.66 -3.29 -12.79
C LYS A 99 -15.85 -2.11 -13.74
N PRO A 100 -16.60 -1.06 -13.33
CA PRO A 100 -16.78 0.13 -14.14
C PRO A 100 -15.45 0.78 -14.54
N ILE A 101 -15.36 1.19 -15.80
CA ILE A 101 -14.32 2.08 -16.31
C ILE A 101 -14.78 3.51 -16.07
N TYR A 102 -13.90 4.34 -15.54
CA TYR A 102 -14.21 5.73 -15.23
C TYR A 102 -13.51 6.67 -16.21
N GLU A 103 -14.18 7.77 -16.56
CA GLU A 103 -13.58 8.86 -17.35
C GLU A 103 -12.33 9.41 -16.65
N GLU A 104 -11.22 9.50 -17.41
CA GLU A 104 -9.90 9.80 -16.85
C GLU A 104 -9.88 11.17 -16.17
N GLU A 105 -10.37 12.20 -16.84
CA GLU A 105 -10.44 13.59 -16.35
C GLU A 105 -11.23 13.68 -15.04
N ARG A 106 -12.36 12.98 -14.97
CA ARG A 106 -13.19 12.95 -13.76
C ARG A 106 -12.43 12.31 -12.59
N MET A 107 -11.72 11.22 -12.84
CA MET A 107 -10.92 10.57 -11.81
C MET A 107 -9.71 11.39 -11.40
N TYR A 108 -9.10 12.11 -12.34
CA TYR A 108 -8.01 13.04 -12.07
C TYR A 108 -8.46 14.13 -11.11
N ASP A 109 -9.58 14.78 -11.39
CA ASP A 109 -10.14 15.82 -10.52
C ASP A 109 -10.56 15.28 -9.16
N TYR A 110 -11.19 14.10 -9.12
CA TYR A 110 -11.54 13.41 -7.89
C TYR A 110 -10.30 13.18 -7.00
N TRP A 111 -9.26 12.54 -7.52
CA TRP A 111 -8.08 12.21 -6.73
C TRP A 111 -7.24 13.43 -6.38
N LYS A 112 -7.19 14.43 -7.26
CA LYS A 112 -6.59 15.73 -6.95
C LYS A 112 -7.28 16.37 -5.75
N GLU A 113 -8.60 16.34 -5.69
CA GLU A 113 -9.36 16.85 -4.55
C GLU A 113 -9.15 15.99 -3.30
N GLN A 114 -9.27 14.66 -3.40
CA GLN A 114 -9.01 13.75 -2.27
C GLN A 114 -7.61 13.96 -1.66
N SER A 115 -6.60 14.25 -2.48
CA SER A 115 -5.22 14.48 -2.05
C SER A 115 -5.06 15.63 -1.05
N LYS A 116 -5.98 16.60 -1.05
CA LYS A 116 -5.98 17.73 -0.11
C LYS A 116 -6.53 17.37 1.26
N HIS A 117 -7.38 16.34 1.33
CA HIS A 117 -8.07 15.90 2.56
C HIS A 117 -7.28 14.85 3.35
N ILE A 118 -6.18 14.34 2.81
CA ILE A 118 -5.31 13.38 3.51
C ILE A 118 -4.45 14.13 4.52
N THR A 119 -4.67 13.88 5.81
CA THR A 119 -3.96 14.56 6.90
C THR A 119 -3.10 13.65 7.77
N SER A 120 -3.28 12.32 7.66
CA SER A 120 -2.57 11.33 8.46
C SER A 120 -2.23 10.08 7.66
N SER A 121 -1.26 9.30 8.12
CA SER A 121 -0.93 7.99 7.54
C SER A 121 -2.12 7.02 7.58
N LYS A 122 -3.05 7.20 8.52
CA LYS A 122 -4.33 6.46 8.55
C LYS A 122 -5.19 6.76 7.34
N ASP A 123 -5.38 8.04 7.03
CA ASP A 123 -6.23 8.47 5.92
C ASP A 123 -5.62 8.03 4.57
N LEU A 124 -4.28 8.00 4.51
CA LEU A 124 -3.53 7.58 3.32
C LEU A 124 -3.81 6.13 2.90
N GLY A 125 -4.16 5.23 3.83
CA GLY A 125 -4.34 3.80 3.56
C GLY A 125 -3.04 2.97 3.58
N ILE A 126 -1.90 3.60 3.87
CA ILE A 126 -0.58 2.93 3.87
C ILE A 126 -0.49 1.78 4.89
N TRP A 127 -1.24 1.84 5.99
CA TRP A 127 -1.27 0.77 7.00
C TRP A 127 -1.78 -0.55 6.46
N THR A 128 -2.83 -0.52 5.65
CA THR A 128 -3.38 -1.71 5.00
C THR A 128 -2.39 -2.26 3.98
N PHE A 129 -1.74 -1.39 3.20
CA PHE A 129 -0.69 -1.78 2.26
C PHE A 129 0.50 -2.45 2.97
N MET A 130 1.04 -1.82 4.02
CA MET A 130 2.13 -2.38 4.83
C MET A 130 1.74 -3.71 5.48
N ALA A 131 0.51 -3.83 5.98
CA ALA A 131 0.00 -5.09 6.53
C ALA A 131 0.02 -6.20 5.48
N CYS A 132 -0.40 -5.91 4.25
CA CYS A 132 -0.33 -6.85 3.13
C CYS A 132 1.11 -7.26 2.84
N CYS A 133 2.04 -6.32 2.70
CA CYS A 133 3.47 -6.58 2.47
C CYS A 133 4.04 -7.55 3.52
N VAL A 134 3.76 -7.29 4.80
CA VAL A 134 4.22 -8.15 5.91
C VAL A 134 3.58 -9.55 5.86
N HIS A 135 2.27 -9.61 5.58
CA HIS A 135 1.51 -10.84 5.69
C HIS A 135 1.94 -11.88 4.64
N ILE A 136 2.21 -11.41 3.43
CA ILE A 136 2.50 -12.27 2.26
C ILE A 136 3.98 -12.51 2.02
N HIS A 137 4.84 -11.88 2.82
CA HIS A 137 6.28 -12.04 2.68
C HIS A 137 6.61 -13.54 2.68
N PRO A 138 7.15 -14.10 1.57
CA PRO A 138 7.14 -15.54 1.30
C PRO A 138 8.03 -16.36 2.24
N GLY A 139 8.86 -15.67 3.05
CA GLY A 139 9.81 -16.28 3.96
C GLY A 139 11.07 -16.72 3.23
N ILE A 140 12.11 -17.06 3.98
CA ILE A 140 13.48 -17.22 3.44
C ILE A 140 13.58 -18.26 2.31
N HIS A 141 12.80 -19.34 2.38
CA HIS A 141 12.88 -20.44 1.41
C HIS A 141 12.10 -20.22 0.11
N LYS A 142 11.32 -19.13 0.01
CA LYS A 142 10.43 -18.86 -1.13
C LYS A 142 10.57 -17.45 -1.68
N ILE A 143 11.54 -16.67 -1.18
CA ILE A 143 11.77 -15.29 -1.61
C ILE A 143 12.70 -15.28 -2.83
N THR A 144 12.26 -14.66 -3.91
CA THR A 144 13.11 -14.35 -5.06
C THR A 144 13.86 -13.05 -4.80
N LEU A 145 14.98 -12.84 -5.50
CA LEU A 145 15.77 -11.60 -5.38
C LEU A 145 14.92 -10.36 -5.67
N ASP A 146 14.06 -10.39 -6.70
CA ASP A 146 13.17 -9.27 -7.02
C ASP A 146 12.20 -8.94 -5.87
N ILE A 147 11.62 -9.96 -5.23
CA ILE A 147 10.72 -9.75 -4.08
C ILE A 147 11.52 -9.15 -2.93
N GLN A 148 12.72 -9.68 -2.66
CA GLN A 148 13.59 -9.13 -1.61
C GLN A 148 13.88 -7.65 -1.87
N GLN A 149 14.38 -7.31 -3.06
CA GLN A 149 14.74 -5.95 -3.44
C GLN A 149 13.53 -5.01 -3.43
N ALA A 150 12.36 -5.46 -3.88
CA ALA A 150 11.14 -4.67 -3.83
C ALA A 150 10.72 -4.35 -2.39
N HIS A 151 10.82 -5.33 -1.49
CA HIS A 151 10.53 -5.13 -0.07
C HIS A 151 11.57 -4.21 0.59
N GLU A 152 12.87 -4.46 0.40
CA GLU A 152 13.97 -3.61 0.90
C GLU A 152 13.74 -2.16 0.47
N TYR A 153 13.58 -1.94 -0.82
CA TYR A 153 13.37 -0.61 -1.39
C TYR A 153 12.14 0.09 -0.80
N PHE A 154 11.01 -0.62 -0.66
CA PHE A 154 9.81 -0.04 -0.05
C PHE A 154 10.02 0.38 1.40
N TRP A 155 10.64 -0.48 2.22
CA TRP A 155 10.79 -0.22 3.66
C TRP A 155 11.90 0.78 3.98
N GLU A 156 13.01 0.77 3.25
CA GLU A 156 14.12 1.72 3.42
C GLU A 156 13.75 3.14 3.02
N HIS A 157 12.83 3.29 2.06
CA HIS A 157 12.40 4.58 1.51
C HIS A 157 10.99 4.98 1.94
N LEU A 158 10.52 4.51 3.10
CA LEU A 158 9.19 4.88 3.62
C LEU A 158 8.99 6.40 3.74
N ASP A 159 10.07 7.17 3.92
CA ASP A 159 10.02 8.62 3.95
C ASP A 159 9.57 9.23 2.62
N PHE A 160 9.94 8.63 1.48
CA PHE A 160 9.52 9.02 0.13
C PHE A 160 8.03 8.78 -0.08
N TRP A 161 7.52 7.69 0.48
CA TRP A 161 6.14 7.23 0.30
C TRP A 161 5.14 7.92 1.23
N LEU A 162 5.62 8.66 2.23
CA LEU A 162 4.82 9.43 3.18
C LEU A 162 4.81 10.92 2.79
N PRO A 163 3.71 11.45 2.22
CA PRO A 163 3.58 12.87 1.89
C PRO A 163 3.97 13.79 3.04
N LYS A 164 4.66 14.90 2.73
CA LYS A 164 5.12 15.86 3.75
C LYS A 164 3.98 16.50 4.55
N ILE A 165 2.75 16.48 4.00
CA ILE A 165 1.54 17.04 4.62
C ILE A 165 1.00 16.20 5.79
N LEU A 166 1.42 14.94 5.94
CA LEU A 166 0.90 14.07 7.00
C LEU A 166 1.38 14.54 8.38
N LYS A 167 0.42 14.79 9.29
CA LYS A 167 0.68 15.28 10.65
C LYS A 167 1.54 14.32 11.47
N ASP A 168 1.38 13.02 11.24
CA ASP A 168 2.10 11.94 11.93
C ASP A 168 3.40 11.52 11.23
N ARG A 169 3.78 12.13 10.10
CA ARG A 169 5.02 11.81 9.36
C ARG A 169 6.26 11.88 10.25
N SER A 170 6.42 12.98 10.99
CA SER A 170 7.61 13.19 11.83
C SER A 170 7.76 12.09 12.90
N SER A 171 6.64 11.70 13.53
CA SER A 171 6.63 10.62 14.51
C SER A 171 7.00 9.27 13.90
N ILE A 172 6.50 8.96 12.69
CA ILE A 172 6.84 7.74 11.97
C ILE A 172 8.34 7.71 11.64
N LEU A 173 8.88 8.78 11.05
CA LEU A 173 10.29 8.83 10.66
C LEU A 173 11.25 8.82 11.86
N THR A 174 10.87 9.50 12.95
CA THR A 174 11.63 9.46 14.21
C THR A 174 11.66 8.05 14.80
N TYR A 175 10.59 7.28 14.65
CA TYR A 175 10.58 5.89 15.08
C TYR A 175 11.50 5.03 14.21
N LEU A 176 11.40 5.15 12.88
CA LEU A 176 12.18 4.35 11.93
C LEU A 176 13.69 4.64 12.03
N SER A 177 14.09 5.90 12.28
CA SER A 177 15.52 6.24 12.47
C SER A 177 16.13 5.59 13.72
N LYS A 178 15.32 5.38 14.77
CA LYS A 178 15.73 4.69 16.01
C LYS A 178 15.64 3.17 15.91
N HIS A 179 14.83 2.66 14.98
CA HIS A 179 14.53 1.24 14.80
C HIS A 179 14.66 0.88 13.32
N PRO A 180 15.87 0.96 12.74
CA PRO A 180 16.08 0.62 11.35
C PRO A 180 15.63 -0.83 11.12
N ILE A 181 14.92 -1.06 10.03
CA ILE A 181 14.47 -2.39 9.65
C ILE A 181 15.67 -3.04 8.94
N SER A 182 16.39 -3.92 9.65
CA SER A 182 17.57 -4.59 9.09
C SER A 182 17.21 -5.38 7.83
N THR A 183 18.10 -5.34 6.83
CA THR A 183 17.99 -6.05 5.55
C THR A 183 17.65 -7.53 5.73
N VAL A 184 16.89 -8.01 4.77
CA VAL A 184 15.85 -9.03 4.92
C VAL A 184 16.43 -10.42 5.02
N ASN A 185 15.89 -11.21 5.93
CA ASN A 185 15.74 -12.63 5.64
C ASN A 185 14.58 -13.33 6.36
N ILE A 186 13.76 -12.60 7.13
CA ILE A 186 12.77 -13.25 7.99
C ILE A 186 11.49 -12.42 8.03
N LYS A 187 10.38 -12.98 7.52
CA LYS A 187 9.00 -12.46 7.65
C LYS A 187 8.72 -11.92 9.07
N TYR A 188 9.25 -12.60 10.08
CA TYR A 188 9.13 -12.23 11.48
C TYR A 188 9.70 -10.84 11.81
N VAL A 189 10.82 -10.43 11.20
CA VAL A 189 11.45 -9.11 11.43
C VAL A 189 10.54 -8.01 10.94
N TYR A 190 10.08 -8.08 9.69
CA TYR A 190 9.12 -7.13 9.14
C TYR A 190 7.82 -7.09 9.93
N LYS A 191 7.31 -8.26 10.33
CA LYS A 191 6.12 -8.36 11.16
C LYS A 191 6.31 -7.65 12.49
N LYS A 192 7.42 -7.93 13.19
CA LYS A 192 7.75 -7.29 14.47
C LYS A 192 7.91 -5.78 14.32
N ALA A 193 8.63 -5.31 13.29
CA ALA A 193 8.83 -3.90 13.01
C ALA A 193 7.49 -3.18 12.77
N PHE A 194 6.65 -3.72 11.89
CA PHE A 194 5.33 -3.17 11.59
C PHE A 194 4.42 -3.08 12.83
N PHE A 195 4.29 -4.15 13.61
CA PHE A 195 3.47 -4.12 14.82
C PHE A 195 4.02 -3.17 15.89
N SER A 196 5.34 -3.04 16.00
CA SER A 196 5.98 -2.12 16.96
C SER A 196 5.75 -0.67 16.55
N LEU A 197 5.87 -0.36 15.26
CA LEU A 197 5.55 0.95 14.70
C LEU A 197 4.06 1.30 14.90
N MET A 198 3.13 0.39 14.58
CA MET A 198 1.69 0.61 14.81
C MET A 198 1.38 0.96 16.26
N LYS A 199 2.02 0.24 17.20
CA LYS A 199 1.84 0.50 18.63
C LYS A 199 2.36 1.88 19.01
N GLN A 200 3.51 2.29 18.48
CA GLN A 200 4.11 3.59 18.74
C GLN A 200 3.22 4.75 18.29
N ILE A 201 2.61 4.62 17.10
CA ILE A 201 1.78 5.68 16.52
C ILE A 201 0.30 5.58 16.94
N HIS A 202 0.00 4.80 17.98
CA HIS A 202 -1.35 4.56 18.52
C HIS A 202 -2.38 4.10 17.48
N PHE A 203 -1.94 3.34 16.49
CA PHE A 203 -2.82 2.83 15.46
C PHE A 203 -3.53 1.55 15.94
N GLN A 204 -4.84 1.63 16.19
CA GLN A 204 -5.66 0.50 16.68
C GLN A 204 -6.61 -0.09 15.61
N GLY A 205 -6.58 0.41 14.37
CA GLY A 205 -7.73 0.33 13.46
C GLY A 205 -7.71 -0.69 12.32
N ILE A 206 -6.63 -1.45 12.10
CA ILE A 206 -6.54 -2.33 10.91
C ILE A 206 -7.55 -3.49 10.98
N PHE A 207 -7.79 -4.06 12.16
CA PHE A 207 -8.63 -5.26 12.31
C PHE A 207 -10.07 -4.99 12.75
N THR A 208 -10.41 -3.75 13.13
CA THR A 208 -11.77 -3.39 13.56
C THR A 208 -12.64 -2.83 12.42
N ASN A 209 -12.03 -2.37 11.32
CA ASN A 209 -12.73 -1.72 10.20
C ASN A 209 -12.96 -2.60 8.96
N LEU A 210 -12.39 -3.81 8.88
CA LEU A 210 -12.66 -4.78 7.80
C LEU A 210 -14.16 -5.16 7.70
N LYS A 211 -14.96 -4.90 8.73
CA LYS A 211 -16.42 -5.13 8.72
C LYS A 211 -17.28 -3.89 8.46
N ARG A 212 -16.70 -2.68 8.35
CA ARG A 212 -17.50 -1.42 8.38
C ARG A 212 -17.07 -0.40 7.34
N ARG A 213 -17.00 -0.78 6.07
CA ARG A 213 -17.08 0.19 4.95
C ARG A 213 -17.83 -0.39 3.76
N CYS A 214 -19.11 -0.65 3.97
CA CYS A 214 -20.12 -0.67 2.92
C CYS A 214 -21.17 0.38 3.29
N ASN A 215 -20.92 1.62 2.92
CA ASN A 215 -21.93 2.65 2.75
C ASN A 215 -21.40 3.55 1.63
N GLY A 216 -22.28 3.83 0.66
CA GLY A 216 -22.00 4.25 -0.72
C GLY A 216 -20.78 5.15 -0.95
N TYR A 217 -20.14 4.91 -2.10
CA TYR A 217 -18.98 5.62 -2.68
C TYR A 217 -17.57 5.02 -2.44
N CYS A 218 -17.43 3.82 -1.90
CA CYS A 218 -16.17 3.06 -1.96
C CYS A 218 -16.34 1.78 -2.81
N GLN A 219 -16.48 1.96 -4.12
CA GLN A 219 -16.12 0.95 -5.10
C GLN A 219 -15.14 1.61 -6.07
N THR A 220 -13.86 1.53 -5.73
CA THR A 220 -12.73 1.63 -6.66
C THR A 220 -11.92 0.37 -6.45
#